data_AF-A0A347WH59-F1
#
_entry.id   AF-A0A347WH59-F1
#
_cell.length_a   1.000
_cell.length_b   1.000
_cell.length_c   1.000
_cell.angle_alpha   90.00
_cell.angle_beta   90.00
_cell.angle_gamma   90.00
#
_symmetry.space_group_name_H-M   'P 1'
#
loop_
_entity.id
_entity.type
_entity.pdbx_description
1 polymer ?
#
loop_
_entity_poly.entity_id
_entity_poly.type
_entity_poly.pdbx_seq_one_letter_code
_entity_poly.pdbx_strand_id
1 'polypeptide(L)'
;MTDNPAPVEPIADTLTVSRFPLERRKARSVEFMQMLSLERDDVAEVMKEAGQKPPYALSRLKREGAREVRSRLREWDLSAFADAAELEDALRAWFQPAVTLAISETAEARDLIIRERQIRLATNVEQRLMDASYRQQRAIAAQQVSETWILSGRIIGGWEVVIDYLERFRAGRHVRKVKSGKAPVSAPAQPEQVVQDGNVVSLSSWRNRKNGTS
;
A
#
# COMPACT_ATOMS: atom_id res chain seq x y z
N MET A 1 -33.07 -42.63 -40.64
CA MET A 1 -32.24 -41.42 -40.65
C MET A 1 -32.52 -40.68 -39.36
N THR A 2 -31.63 -40.81 -38.38
CA THR A 2 -31.77 -40.32 -37.02
C THR A 2 -30.57 -39.43 -36.74
N ASP A 3 -30.77 -38.12 -36.83
CA ASP A 3 -29.77 -37.14 -36.43
C ASP A 3 -29.75 -37.04 -34.90
N ASN A 4 -28.67 -37.54 -34.32
CA ASN A 4 -28.37 -37.44 -32.91
C ASN A 4 -27.52 -36.18 -32.73
N PRO A 5 -27.98 -35.13 -32.02
CA PRO A 5 -27.14 -33.98 -31.75
C PRO A 5 -26.06 -34.39 -30.72
N ALA A 6 -24.80 -34.27 -31.12
CA ALA A 6 -23.65 -34.53 -30.27
C ALA A 6 -23.73 -33.68 -28.97
N PRO A 7 -23.32 -34.23 -27.82
CA PRO A 7 -23.27 -33.47 -26.57
C PRO A 7 -22.25 -32.33 -26.69
N VAL A 8 -22.70 -31.11 -26.45
CA VAL A 8 -21.84 -29.93 -26.34
C VAL A 8 -20.99 -30.11 -25.08
N GLU A 9 -19.68 -30.33 -25.27
CA GLU A 9 -18.70 -30.27 -24.19
C GLU A 9 -18.78 -28.90 -23.51
N PRO A 10 -18.85 -28.83 -22.16
CA PRO A 10 -18.80 -27.55 -21.47
C PRO A 10 -17.43 -26.90 -21.72
N ILE A 11 -17.45 -25.76 -22.41
CA ILE A 11 -16.28 -24.94 -22.65
C ILE A 11 -15.73 -24.45 -21.31
N ALA A 12 -14.46 -24.77 -21.12
CA ALA A 12 -13.54 -24.19 -20.15
C ALA A 12 -13.94 -24.41 -18.69
N ASP A 13 -13.31 -25.44 -18.11
CA ASP A 13 -12.81 -25.40 -16.75
C ASP A 13 -12.49 -23.96 -16.35
N THR A 14 -13.23 -23.49 -15.34
CA THR A 14 -12.85 -22.38 -14.50
C THR A 14 -11.36 -22.52 -14.20
N LEU A 15 -10.54 -21.75 -14.90
CA LEU A 15 -9.15 -21.50 -14.53
C LEU A 15 -9.21 -20.76 -13.19
N THR A 16 -9.38 -21.52 -12.11
CA THR A 16 -8.96 -21.17 -10.76
C THR A 16 -7.46 -21.00 -10.85
N VAL A 17 -7.06 -19.83 -11.33
CA VAL A 17 -5.69 -19.37 -11.30
C VAL A 17 -5.34 -19.22 -9.82
N SER A 18 -4.81 -20.30 -9.26
CA SER A 18 -4.02 -20.35 -8.04
C SER A 18 -2.73 -19.54 -8.26
N ARG A 19 -2.89 -18.24 -8.50
CA ARG A 19 -1.80 -17.26 -8.65
C ARG A 19 -0.95 -17.32 -7.37
N PHE A 20 0.32 -17.65 -7.55
CA PHE A 20 1.30 -17.92 -6.51
C PHE A 20 1.29 -16.89 -5.36
N PRO A 21 1.61 -17.30 -4.12
CA PRO A 21 1.67 -16.39 -2.97
C PRO A 21 2.58 -15.17 -3.18
N LEU A 22 3.66 -15.32 -3.96
CA LEU A 22 4.60 -14.25 -4.28
C LEU A 22 4.02 -13.18 -5.22
N GLU A 23 3.25 -13.58 -6.23
CA GLU A 23 2.57 -12.64 -7.12
C GLU A 23 1.42 -11.92 -6.41
N ARG A 24 0.70 -12.63 -5.54
CA ARG A 24 -0.31 -12.01 -4.65
C ARG A 24 0.32 -11.03 -3.66
N ARG A 25 1.52 -11.32 -3.14
CA ARG A 25 2.28 -10.39 -2.28
C ARG A 25 2.77 -9.16 -3.05
N LYS A 26 3.26 -9.33 -4.29
CA LYS A 26 3.62 -8.19 -5.17
C LYS A 26 2.40 -7.33 -5.51
N ALA A 27 1.25 -7.93 -5.77
CA ALA A 27 -0.01 -7.22 -6.02
C ALA A 27 -0.62 -6.55 -4.77
N ARG A 28 -0.02 -6.74 -3.58
CA ARG A 28 -0.49 -6.16 -2.32
C ARG A 28 0.62 -5.38 -1.61
N SER A 29 1.59 -4.89 -2.37
CA SER A 29 2.70 -4.12 -1.82
C SER A 29 2.46 -2.61 -1.91
N VAL A 30 3.22 -1.84 -1.15
CA VAL A 30 3.16 -0.38 -1.22
C VAL A 30 3.63 0.11 -2.59
N GLU A 31 4.57 -0.58 -3.24
CA GLU A 31 5.02 -0.25 -4.59
C GLU A 31 3.89 -0.44 -5.61
N PHE A 32 3.09 -1.50 -5.47
CA PHE A 32 1.90 -1.69 -6.29
C PHE A 32 0.85 -0.59 -6.05
N MET A 33 0.61 -0.23 -4.79
CA MET A 33 -0.25 0.91 -4.45
C MET A 33 0.28 2.23 -5.05
N GLN A 34 1.60 2.44 -5.07
CA GLN A 34 2.21 3.62 -5.70
C GLN A 34 2.00 3.62 -7.22
N MET A 35 2.13 2.48 -7.90
CA MET A 35 1.78 2.35 -9.32
C MET A 35 0.28 2.63 -9.58
N LEU A 36 -0.57 2.30 -8.61
CA LEU A 36 -1.99 2.60 -8.65
C LEU A 36 -2.34 4.03 -8.21
N SER A 37 -1.38 4.87 -7.82
CA SER A 37 -1.70 6.20 -7.30
C SER A 37 -2.54 7.03 -8.27
N LEU A 38 -3.47 7.78 -7.70
CA LEU A 38 -4.26 8.77 -8.44
C LEU A 38 -3.36 9.93 -8.86
N GLU A 39 -3.70 10.58 -9.96
CA GLU A 39 -3.03 11.81 -10.39
C GLU A 39 -3.61 13.01 -9.66
N ARG A 40 -2.75 13.98 -9.31
CA ARG A 40 -3.18 15.16 -8.56
C ARG A 40 -4.22 15.98 -9.32
N ASP A 41 -4.01 16.10 -10.62
CA ASP A 41 -4.84 16.91 -11.52
C ASP A 41 -6.21 16.27 -11.69
N ASP A 42 -6.29 14.94 -11.84
CA ASP A 42 -7.53 14.17 -11.85
C ASP A 42 -8.34 14.38 -10.56
N VAL A 43 -7.68 14.30 -9.41
CA VAL A 43 -8.32 14.56 -8.11
C VAL A 43 -8.78 16.01 -8.02
N ALA A 44 -7.96 16.98 -8.47
CA ALA A 44 -8.35 18.39 -8.43
C ALA A 44 -9.54 18.68 -9.36
N GLU A 45 -9.56 18.07 -10.54
CA GLU A 45 -10.62 18.17 -11.53
C GLU A 45 -11.94 17.67 -10.93
N VAL A 46 -11.98 16.43 -10.40
CA VAL A 46 -13.18 15.84 -9.79
C VAL A 46 -13.71 16.70 -8.64
N MET A 47 -12.83 17.21 -7.77
CA MET A 47 -13.24 18.06 -6.66
C MET A 47 -13.81 19.39 -7.13
N LYS A 48 -13.15 20.06 -8.08
CA LYS A 48 -13.63 21.32 -8.67
C LYS A 48 -15.00 21.15 -9.30
N GLU A 49 -15.14 20.08 -10.07
CA GLU A 49 -16.38 19.69 -10.72
C GLU A 49 -17.50 19.46 -9.70
N ALA A 50 -17.24 18.79 -8.58
CA ALA A 50 -18.20 18.64 -7.48
C ALA A 50 -18.45 19.91 -6.66
N GLY A 51 -17.81 21.04 -6.98
CA GLY A 51 -17.89 22.28 -6.19
C GLY A 51 -17.19 22.18 -4.83
N GLN A 52 -16.29 21.21 -4.66
CA GLN A 52 -15.56 20.95 -3.43
C GLN A 52 -14.12 21.48 -3.50
N LYS A 53 -13.55 21.79 -2.33
CA LYS A 53 -12.13 22.19 -2.24
C LYS A 53 -11.24 20.96 -2.42
N PRO A 54 -10.17 21.05 -3.22
CA PRO A 54 -9.31 19.91 -3.43
C PRO A 54 -8.55 19.55 -2.14
N PRO A 55 -8.24 18.27 -1.91
CA PRO A 55 -7.54 17.83 -0.71
C PRO A 55 -6.11 18.38 -0.66
N TYR A 56 -5.48 18.24 0.51
CA TYR A 56 -4.10 18.68 0.73
C TYR A 56 -3.12 18.03 -0.26
N ALA A 57 -2.02 18.74 -0.52
CA ALA A 57 -0.94 18.23 -1.36
C ALA A 57 -0.36 16.92 -0.78
N LEU A 58 0.06 16.02 -1.67
CA LEU A 58 0.59 14.71 -1.31
C LEU A 58 1.78 14.82 -0.33
N SER A 59 2.63 15.83 -0.50
CA SER A 59 3.77 16.09 0.40
C SER A 59 3.38 16.40 1.85
N ARG A 60 2.22 17.02 2.07
CA ARG A 60 1.67 17.23 3.42
C ARG A 60 1.13 15.94 3.99
N LEU A 61 0.35 15.20 3.21
CA LEU A 61 -0.25 13.93 3.62
C LEU A 61 0.80 12.87 3.97
N LYS A 62 1.87 12.78 3.17
CA LYS A 62 3.05 11.96 3.47
C LYS A 62 3.67 12.32 4.82
N ARG A 63 3.87 13.61 5.10
CA ARG A 63 4.42 14.07 6.39
C ARG A 63 3.51 13.72 7.56
N GLU A 64 2.19 13.80 7.39
CA GLU A 64 1.21 13.40 8.40
C GLU A 64 1.28 11.89 8.67
N GLY A 65 1.19 11.05 7.63
CA GLY A 65 1.30 9.59 7.78
C GLY A 65 2.65 9.14 8.35
N ALA A 66 3.74 9.78 7.93
CA ALA A 66 5.06 9.55 8.50
C ALA A 66 5.12 9.89 10.00
N ARG A 67 4.44 10.97 10.44
CA ARG A 67 4.36 11.33 11.87
C ARG A 67 3.56 10.30 12.65
N GLU A 68 2.41 9.87 12.13
CA GLU A 68 1.54 8.87 12.75
C GLU A 68 2.29 7.54 12.95
N VAL A 69 2.92 7.02 11.89
CA VAL A 69 3.71 5.79 11.95
C VAL A 69 4.90 5.93 12.89
N ARG A 70 5.63 7.05 12.85
CA ARG A 70 6.73 7.31 13.81
C ARG A 70 6.25 7.27 15.26
N SER A 71 5.06 7.78 15.54
CA SER A 71 4.50 7.74 16.90
C SER A 71 4.22 6.30 17.32
N ARG A 72 3.57 5.51 16.46
CA ARG A 72 3.25 4.11 16.74
C ARG A 72 4.50 3.25 16.93
N LEU A 73 5.51 3.42 16.07
CA LEU A 73 6.76 2.64 16.17
C LEU A 73 7.58 2.96 17.42
N ARG A 74 7.39 4.14 18.05
CA ARG A 74 8.04 4.44 19.34
C ARG A 74 7.54 3.58 20.49
N GLU A 75 6.35 3.01 20.35
CA GLU A 75 5.72 2.15 21.35
C GLU A 75 6.14 0.68 21.20
N TRP A 76 6.87 0.34 20.13
CA TRP A 76 7.31 -1.02 19.86
C TRP A 76 8.51 -1.39 20.71
N ASP A 77 8.45 -2.54 21.38
CA ASP A 77 9.59 -3.13 22.08
C ASP A 77 10.47 -3.89 21.08
N LEU A 78 11.64 -3.31 20.79
CA LEU A 78 12.60 -3.89 19.86
C LEU A 78 13.35 -5.10 20.43
N SER A 79 13.36 -5.27 21.74
CA SER A 79 14.00 -6.42 22.37
C SER A 79 13.21 -7.72 22.17
N ALA A 80 11.95 -7.61 21.75
CA ALA A 80 11.08 -8.73 21.44
C ALA A 80 11.40 -9.42 20.11
N PHE A 81 12.28 -8.84 19.27
CA PHE A 81 12.63 -9.39 17.96
C PHE A 81 14.06 -9.94 17.99
N ALA A 82 14.24 -11.19 17.54
CA ALA A 82 15.53 -11.87 17.50
C ALA A 82 16.46 -11.28 16.43
N ASP A 83 15.89 -10.88 15.28
CA ASP A 83 16.65 -10.31 14.17
C ASP A 83 15.84 -9.30 13.32
N ALA A 84 16.51 -8.76 12.29
CA ALA A 84 15.91 -7.77 11.40
C ALA A 84 14.86 -8.37 10.44
N ALA A 85 14.88 -9.68 10.20
CA ALA A 85 13.91 -10.35 9.34
C ALA A 85 12.58 -10.53 10.09
N GLU A 86 12.63 -10.95 11.36
CA GLU A 86 11.45 -11.07 12.23
C GLU A 86 10.77 -9.71 12.42
N LEU A 87 11.55 -8.65 12.65
CA LEU A 87 11.01 -7.29 12.73
C LEU A 87 10.40 -6.84 11.39
N GLU A 88 11.02 -7.18 10.25
CA GLU A 88 10.46 -6.86 8.93
C GLU A 88 9.12 -7.55 8.70
N ASP A 89 8.99 -8.82 9.05
CA ASP A 89 7.74 -9.56 8.90
C ASP A 89 6.64 -9.01 9.83
N ALA A 90 6.97 -8.65 11.06
CA ALA A 90 6.02 -8.03 11.99
C ALA A 90 5.56 -6.65 11.49
N LEU A 91 6.47 -5.81 11.01
CA LEU A 91 6.14 -4.49 10.46
C LEU A 91 5.31 -4.61 9.18
N ARG A 92 5.65 -5.54 8.31
CA ARG A 92 4.88 -5.83 7.09
C ARG A 92 3.48 -6.28 7.45
N ALA A 93 3.34 -7.23 8.38
CA ALA A 93 2.03 -7.71 8.83
C ALA A 93 1.18 -6.60 9.46
N TRP A 94 1.79 -5.72 10.27
CA TRP A 94 1.11 -4.57 10.86
C TRP A 94 0.63 -3.55 9.80
N PHE A 95 1.42 -3.30 8.77
CA PHE A 95 1.11 -2.31 7.74
C PHE A 95 0.17 -2.85 6.64
N GLN A 96 0.16 -4.17 6.43
CA GLN A 96 -0.54 -4.83 5.32
C GLN A 96 -2.04 -4.55 5.23
N PRO A 97 -2.83 -4.48 6.32
CA PRO A 97 -4.26 -4.19 6.23
C PRO A 97 -4.53 -2.81 5.62
N ALA A 98 -3.76 -1.79 6.00
CA ALA A 98 -3.90 -0.44 5.46
C ALA A 98 -3.56 -0.39 3.97
N VAL A 99 -2.48 -1.07 3.55
CA VAL A 99 -2.08 -1.16 2.14
C VAL A 99 -3.14 -1.86 1.31
N THR A 100 -3.71 -2.95 1.84
CA THR A 100 -4.74 -3.72 1.14
C THR A 100 -6.01 -2.90 0.94
N LEU A 101 -6.44 -2.17 1.98
CA LEU A 101 -7.57 -1.25 1.90
C LEU A 101 -7.34 -0.17 0.85
N ALA A 102 -6.18 0.49 0.90
CA ALA A 102 -5.86 1.57 -0.03
C ALA A 102 -5.79 1.10 -1.48
N ILE A 103 -5.29 -0.10 -1.76
CA ILE A 103 -5.32 -0.67 -3.12
C ILE A 103 -6.76 -0.81 -3.63
N SER A 104 -7.67 -1.34 -2.80
CA SER A 104 -9.09 -1.48 -3.17
C SER A 104 -9.74 -0.13 -3.43
N GLU A 105 -9.62 0.80 -2.47
CA GLU A 105 -10.21 2.14 -2.58
C GLU A 105 -9.61 2.94 -3.75
N THR A 106 -8.34 2.71 -4.09
CA THR A 106 -7.69 3.35 -5.24
C THR A 106 -8.21 2.82 -6.57
N ALA A 107 -8.48 1.52 -6.68
CA ALA A 107 -9.13 0.97 -7.86
C ALA A 107 -10.53 1.55 -8.04
N GLU A 108 -11.33 1.57 -6.97
CA GLU A 108 -12.68 2.14 -6.99
C GLU A 108 -12.68 3.64 -7.32
N ALA A 109 -11.76 4.41 -6.74
CA ALA A 109 -11.63 5.83 -7.04
C ALA A 109 -11.24 6.11 -8.50
N ARG A 110 -10.40 5.26 -9.12
CA ARG A 110 -10.07 5.35 -10.55
C ARG A 110 -11.30 5.11 -11.41
N ASP A 111 -12.09 4.10 -11.09
CA ASP A 111 -13.32 3.80 -11.83
C ASP A 111 -14.32 4.97 -11.73
N LEU A 112 -14.43 5.60 -10.56
CA LEU A 112 -15.25 6.81 -10.37
C LEU A 112 -14.76 7.99 -11.21
N ILE A 113 -13.45 8.25 -11.25
CA ILE A 113 -12.84 9.30 -12.09
C ILE A 113 -13.17 9.04 -13.57
N ILE A 114 -13.00 7.80 -14.04
CA ILE A 114 -13.28 7.43 -15.44
C ILE A 114 -14.76 7.60 -15.75
N ARG A 115 -15.65 7.14 -14.86
CA ARG A 115 -17.10 7.26 -15.02
C ARG A 115 -17.54 8.72 -15.09
N GLU A 116 -17.04 9.57 -14.20
CA GLU A 116 -17.33 11.00 -14.23
C GLU A 116 -16.87 11.64 -15.54
N ARG A 117 -15.67 11.30 -16.04
CA ARG A 117 -15.19 11.75 -17.35
C ARG A 117 -16.10 11.32 -18.49
N GLN A 118 -16.56 10.07 -18.50
CA GLN A 118 -17.49 9.58 -19.53
C GLN A 118 -18.83 10.32 -19.50
N ILE A 119 -19.41 10.54 -18.31
CA ILE A 119 -20.66 11.29 -18.16
C ILE A 119 -20.47 12.73 -18.67
N ARG A 120 -19.35 13.37 -18.34
CA ARG A 120 -19.04 14.72 -18.83
C ARG A 120 -18.95 14.80 -20.35
N LEU A 121 -18.38 13.78 -21.00
CA LEU A 121 -18.26 13.72 -22.46
C LEU A 121 -19.62 13.47 -23.13
N ALA A 122 -20.51 12.74 -22.46
CA ALA A 122 -21.83 12.39 -22.98
C ALA A 122 -22.93 13.44 -22.71
N THR A 123 -22.72 14.38 -21.77
CA THR A 123 -23.75 15.31 -21.31
C THR A 123 -23.28 16.77 -21.30
N ASN A 124 -24.17 17.69 -21.68
CA ASN A 124 -23.88 19.11 -21.58
C ASN A 124 -23.94 19.59 -20.13
N VAL A 125 -23.45 20.80 -19.87
CA VAL A 125 -23.35 21.35 -18.50
C VAL A 125 -24.73 21.64 -17.91
N GLU A 126 -25.68 22.15 -18.71
CA GLU A 126 -27.02 22.51 -18.26
C GLU A 126 -27.81 21.29 -17.78
N GLN A 127 -27.77 20.19 -18.52
CA GLN A 127 -28.39 18.91 -18.13
C GLN A 127 -27.86 18.43 -16.78
N ARG A 128 -26.54 18.47 -16.58
CA ARG A 128 -25.88 18.08 -15.32
C ARG A 128 -26.23 18.99 -14.16
N LEU A 129 -26.45 20.28 -14.41
CA LEU A 129 -26.86 21.22 -13.37
C LEU A 129 -28.33 21.06 -12.99
N MET A 130 -29.20 20.64 -13.92
CA MET A 130 -30.62 20.43 -13.61
C MET A 130 -30.88 19.08 -12.93
N ASP A 131 -30.00 18.09 -13.12
CA ASP A 131 -30.11 16.78 -12.47
C ASP A 131 -29.60 16.79 -11.01
N ALA A 132 -30.55 16.76 -10.07
CA ALA A 132 -30.24 16.69 -8.64
C ALA A 132 -29.58 15.35 -8.22
N SER A 133 -30.01 14.24 -8.82
CA SER A 133 -29.48 12.90 -8.51
C SER A 133 -28.02 12.80 -8.93
N TYR A 134 -27.71 13.26 -10.15
CA TYR A 134 -26.33 13.30 -10.63
C TYR A 134 -25.44 14.17 -9.73
N ARG A 135 -25.88 15.37 -9.33
CA ARG A 135 -25.09 16.25 -8.43
C ARG A 135 -24.81 15.58 -7.09
N GLN A 136 -25.77 14.85 -6.52
CA GLN A 136 -25.55 14.12 -5.28
C GLN A 136 -24.55 12.97 -5.46
N GLN A 137 -24.71 12.16 -6.52
CA GLN A 137 -23.78 11.06 -6.83
C GLN A 137 -22.36 11.57 -7.06
N ARG A 138 -22.22 12.68 -7.78
CA ARG A 138 -20.96 13.35 -8.03
C ARG A 138 -20.29 13.83 -6.75
N ALA A 139 -21.07 14.41 -5.82
CA ALA A 139 -20.54 14.87 -4.54
C ALA A 139 -20.01 13.70 -3.69
N ILE A 140 -20.71 12.56 -3.70
CA ILE A 140 -20.27 11.32 -3.04
C ILE A 140 -18.99 10.78 -3.70
N ALA A 141 -18.96 10.70 -5.03
CA ALA A 141 -17.78 10.23 -5.76
C ALA A 141 -16.55 11.11 -5.48
N ALA A 142 -16.72 12.43 -5.47
CA ALA A 142 -15.64 13.36 -5.12
C ALA A 142 -15.14 13.17 -3.69
N GLN A 143 -16.05 12.94 -2.73
CA GLN A 143 -15.67 12.64 -1.36
C GLN A 143 -14.83 11.36 -1.29
N GLN A 144 -15.26 10.28 -1.94
CA GLN A 144 -14.52 9.01 -1.97
C GLN A 144 -13.13 9.19 -2.60
N VAL A 145 -13.02 9.87 -3.74
CA VAL A 145 -11.73 10.19 -4.38
C VAL A 145 -10.82 10.99 -3.44
N SER A 146 -11.38 11.94 -2.69
CA SER A 146 -10.63 12.72 -1.70
C SER A 146 -10.13 11.87 -0.52
N GLU A 147 -10.98 11.00 0.02
CA GLU A 147 -10.63 10.08 1.11
C GLU A 147 -9.51 9.12 0.68
N THR A 148 -9.64 8.52 -0.50
CA THR A 148 -8.61 7.66 -1.10
C THR A 148 -7.29 8.38 -1.30
N TRP A 149 -7.32 9.65 -1.76
CA TRP A 149 -6.13 10.47 -1.92
C TRP A 149 -5.42 10.72 -0.58
N ILE A 150 -6.19 11.03 0.47
CA ILE A 150 -5.68 11.24 1.83
C ILE A 150 -5.06 9.95 2.37
N LEU A 151 -5.78 8.84 2.27
CA LEU A 151 -5.32 7.53 2.74
C LEU A 151 -4.01 7.12 2.05
N SER A 152 -3.98 7.17 0.72
CA SER A 152 -2.81 6.81 -0.08
C SER A 152 -1.59 7.66 0.29
N GLY A 153 -1.77 8.98 0.41
CA GLY A 153 -0.69 9.88 0.80
C GLY A 153 -0.10 9.54 2.18
N ARG A 154 -0.96 9.22 3.16
CA ARG A 154 -0.52 8.84 4.51
C ARG A 154 0.20 7.50 4.51
N ILE A 155 -0.30 6.49 3.81
CA ILE A 155 0.34 5.17 3.73
C ILE A 155 1.71 5.27 3.06
N ILE A 156 1.85 6.04 1.98
CA ILE A 156 3.16 6.22 1.33
C ILE A 156 4.17 6.82 2.32
N GLY A 157 3.81 7.91 3.00
CA GLY A 157 4.72 8.53 3.97
C GLY A 157 4.99 7.65 5.20
N GLY A 158 4.00 6.87 5.63
CA GLY A 158 4.15 5.88 6.69
C GLY A 158 5.14 4.77 6.31
N TRP A 159 5.08 4.28 5.08
CA TRP A 159 5.97 3.24 4.58
C TRP A 159 7.44 3.70 4.52
N GLU A 160 7.68 4.94 4.10
CA GLU A 160 9.02 5.54 4.11
C GLU A 160 9.65 5.50 5.53
N VAL A 161 8.83 5.66 6.57
CA VAL A 161 9.28 5.53 7.96
C VAL A 161 9.56 4.09 8.36
N VAL A 162 8.74 3.14 7.93
CA VAL A 162 8.96 1.71 8.20
C VAL A 162 10.30 1.26 7.64
N ILE A 163 10.63 1.68 6.41
CA ILE A 163 11.92 1.39 5.78
C ILE A 163 13.08 1.99 6.59
N ASP A 164 13.02 3.28 6.92
CA ASP A 164 14.07 3.94 7.74
C ASP A 164 14.22 3.28 9.12
N TYR A 165 13.11 2.83 9.72
CA TYR A 165 13.13 2.11 11.00
C TYR A 165 13.86 0.75 10.88
N LEU A 166 13.61 0.00 9.82
CA LEU A 166 14.30 -1.27 9.51
C LEU A 166 15.77 -1.08 9.13
N GLU A 167 16.12 0.04 8.50
CA GLU A 167 17.52 0.34 8.14
C GLU A 167 18.35 0.74 9.35
N ARG A 168 17.76 1.53 10.26
CA ARG A 168 18.34 1.74 11.60
C ARG A 168 18.49 0.37 12.29
N PHE A 169 17.49 -0.52 12.06
CA PHE A 169 17.39 -1.92 12.48
C PHE A 169 18.73 -2.62 12.54
N ARG A 170 19.12 -2.87 11.30
CA ARG A 170 20.31 -3.56 10.81
C ARG A 170 21.60 -2.82 11.14
N ALA A 171 21.54 -1.50 11.23
CA ALA A 171 22.70 -0.70 11.59
C ALA A 171 23.02 -0.72 13.09
N GLY A 172 22.23 -1.43 13.91
CA GLY A 172 22.40 -1.45 15.37
C GLY A 172 22.17 -0.09 16.03
N ARG A 173 21.56 0.86 15.31
CA ARG A 173 21.30 2.23 15.80
C ARG A 173 20.05 2.34 16.68
N HIS A 174 19.62 1.22 17.25
CA HIS A 174 18.41 1.11 18.09
C HIS A 174 18.65 1.36 19.56
N VAL A 175 19.91 1.50 19.98
CA VAL A 175 20.24 1.83 21.35
C VAL A 175 19.95 3.30 21.60
N ARG A 176 18.68 3.59 21.93
CA ARG A 176 18.38 4.71 22.81
C ARG A 176 19.13 4.40 24.11
N LYS A 177 20.14 5.21 24.46
CA LYS A 177 20.85 5.10 25.74
C LYS A 177 19.80 5.01 26.86
N VAL A 178 19.52 3.81 27.34
CA VAL A 178 18.89 3.61 28.64
C VAL A 178 19.86 4.28 29.61
N LYS A 179 19.40 5.25 30.39
CA LYS A 179 20.19 5.78 31.50
C LYS A 179 20.62 4.57 32.31
N SER A 180 21.92 4.29 32.31
CA SER A 180 22.55 3.14 32.94
C SER A 180 22.18 3.08 34.42
N GLY A 181 21.19 2.26 34.76
CA GLY A 181 21.08 1.63 36.07
C GLY A 181 22.08 0.47 36.13
N LYS A 182 22.87 0.44 37.21
CA LYS A 182 24.02 -0.45 37.44
C LYS A 182 23.77 -1.93 37.09
N ALA A 183 24.76 -2.56 36.47
CA ALA A 183 24.87 -4.00 36.27
C ALA A 183 25.18 -4.76 37.58
N PRO A 184 25.00 -6.10 37.60
CA PRO A 184 26.19 -6.93 37.84
C PRO A 184 26.30 -8.22 36.99
N VAL A 185 27.54 -8.45 36.50
CA VAL A 185 28.41 -9.66 36.52
C VAL A 185 27.94 -11.04 35.95
N SER A 186 28.66 -11.47 34.88
CA SER A 186 29.20 -12.78 34.41
C SER A 186 28.56 -14.13 34.84
N ALA A 187 28.46 -15.22 34.05
CA ALA A 187 29.41 -15.89 33.13
C ALA A 187 28.71 -17.02 32.26
N PRO A 188 29.36 -18.08 31.68
CA PRO A 188 29.54 -18.25 30.22
C PRO A 188 29.02 -19.59 29.59
N ALA A 189 29.11 -19.71 28.25
CA ALA A 189 29.43 -20.89 27.40
C ALA A 189 28.50 -21.16 26.17
N GLN A 190 29.12 -21.32 24.99
CA GLN A 190 28.63 -21.84 23.69
C GLN A 190 28.83 -23.39 23.61
N PRO A 191 28.47 -24.19 22.54
CA PRO A 191 28.27 -23.85 21.10
C PRO A 191 27.17 -24.62 20.27
N GLU A 192 26.98 -24.14 19.02
CA GLU A 192 26.56 -24.77 17.73
C GLU A 192 25.39 -25.77 17.56
N GLN A 193 24.51 -25.53 16.56
CA GLN A 193 24.38 -26.40 15.35
C GLN A 193 23.47 -25.82 14.22
N VAL A 194 24.10 -25.64 13.04
CA VAL A 194 23.73 -26.07 11.66
C VAL A 194 22.33 -25.83 11.05
N VAL A 195 22.31 -24.86 10.11
CA VAL A 195 21.80 -24.85 8.71
C VAL A 195 20.56 -25.71 8.33
N GLN A 196 19.52 -25.05 7.77
CA GLN A 196 18.97 -25.44 6.46
C GLN A 196 18.19 -24.32 5.76
N ASP A 197 18.47 -24.20 4.46
CA ASP A 197 18.09 -23.18 3.51
C ASP A 197 16.59 -22.89 3.40
N GLY A 198 16.23 -21.63 3.58
CA GLY A 198 15.06 -21.02 2.96
C GLY A 198 15.55 -19.84 2.14
N ASN A 199 15.50 -19.97 0.82
CA ASN A 199 16.00 -18.98 -0.14
C ASN A 199 15.18 -17.68 -0.04
N VAL A 200 15.51 -16.83 0.93
CA VAL A 200 14.94 -15.50 1.11
C VAL A 200 15.64 -14.58 0.12
N VAL A 201 14.87 -14.00 -0.79
CA VAL A 201 15.35 -12.93 -1.67
C VAL A 201 15.78 -11.76 -0.78
N SER A 202 17.08 -11.71 -0.49
CA SER A 202 17.74 -10.64 0.24
C SER A 202 17.48 -9.30 -0.46
N LEU A 203 17.26 -8.26 0.35
CA LEU A 203 17.16 -6.86 -0.07
C LEU A 203 18.41 -6.34 -0.80
N SER A 204 19.51 -7.12 -0.88
CA SER A 204 20.61 -6.83 -1.81
C SER A 204 20.16 -6.75 -3.27
N SER A 205 19.05 -7.40 -3.64
CA SER A 205 18.41 -7.26 -4.95
C SER A 205 17.78 -5.87 -5.22
N TRP A 206 17.60 -5.04 -4.20
CA TRP A 206 17.08 -3.67 -4.34
C TRP A 206 18.17 -2.63 -4.67
N ARG A 207 19.46 -2.94 -4.48
CA ARG A 207 20.56 -1.98 -4.67
C ARG A 207 20.98 -1.82 -6.14
N ASN A 208 20.83 -2.85 -6.96
CA ASN A 208 21.45 -2.89 -8.30
C ASN A 208 20.69 -2.19 -9.43
N ARG A 209 19.58 -1.49 -9.18
CA ARG A 209 18.93 -0.65 -10.22
C ARG A 209 19.36 0.82 -10.21
N LYS A 210 20.17 1.26 -9.24
CA LYS A 210 20.64 2.66 -9.20
C LYS A 210 22.05 2.88 -9.78
N ASN A 211 22.78 1.82 -10.13
CA ASN A 211 24.14 1.92 -10.69
C ASN A 211 24.23 1.28 -12.10
N GLY A 212 23.28 1.61 -12.97
CA GLY A 212 23.20 1.08 -14.33
C GLY A 212 22.87 2.14 -15.37
N THR A 213 23.49 3.32 -15.28
CA THR A 213 23.63 4.25 -16.39
C THR A 213 25.04 4.84 -16.36
N SER A 214 25.93 4.19 -17.09
CA SER A 214 26.99 4.82 -17.86
C SER A 214 27.15 4.01 -19.13
#